data_AF-A0A957NY66-F1
#
_entry.id   AF-A0A957NY66-F1
#
_cell.length_a   1.000
_cell.length_b   1.000
_cell.length_c   1.000
_cell.angle_alpha   90.00
_cell.angle_beta   90.00
_cell.angle_gamma   90.00
#
_symmetry.space_group_name_H-M   'P 1'
#
loop_
_entity.id
_entity.type
_entity.pdbx_description
1 polymer ?
#
loop_
_entity_poly.entity_id
_entity_poly.type
_entity_poly.pdbx_seq_one_letter_code
_entity_poly.pdbx_strand_id
1 'polypeptide(L)'
;PQISPDGWWRDGYEDMPGCFGRAARVAYRLRQMARQMADAGGEEERIVLVSHATFIDTLLKALLNQLPGMDHVFVHYNTAITRIDFRGERQYLRYINRTEHFTPDLFSEYHPSV
;
A
#
# COMPACT_ATOMS: atom_id res chain seq x y z
N PRO A 1 11.03 -21.64 -8.10
CA PRO A 1 10.03 -22.54 -7.47
C PRO A 1 8.98 -22.99 -8.49
N GLN A 2 8.69 -24.28 -8.57
CA GLN A 2 7.68 -24.83 -9.49
C GLN A 2 6.29 -24.66 -8.84
N ILE A 3 5.33 -24.07 -9.56
CA ILE A 3 3.96 -23.86 -9.07
C ILE A 3 3.17 -25.17 -9.27
N SER A 4 2.49 -25.66 -8.23
CA SER A 4 1.65 -26.86 -8.33
C SER A 4 0.44 -26.63 -9.24
N PRO A 5 -0.19 -27.71 -9.77
CA PRO A 5 -1.44 -27.61 -10.52
C PRO A 5 -2.55 -26.86 -9.76
N ASP A 6 -2.55 -26.95 -8.42
CA ASP A 6 -3.48 -26.24 -7.54
C ASP A 6 -3.18 -24.74 -7.38
N GLY A 7 -2.20 -24.22 -8.13
CA GLY A 7 -1.73 -22.85 -8.01
C GLY A 7 -0.80 -22.64 -6.80
N TRP A 8 -0.38 -21.39 -6.60
CA TRP A 8 0.50 -20.99 -5.50
C TRP A 8 -0.27 -20.45 -4.28
N TRP A 9 -1.55 -20.08 -4.46
CA TRP A 9 -2.42 -19.55 -3.41
C TRP A 9 -3.34 -20.63 -2.85
N ARG A 10 -3.46 -20.70 -1.51
CA ARG A 10 -4.18 -21.80 -0.83
C ARG A 10 -5.27 -21.34 0.15
N ASP A 11 -5.34 -20.06 0.48
CA ASP A 11 -6.15 -19.59 1.61
C ASP A 11 -7.56 -19.08 1.22
N GLY A 12 -7.97 -19.29 -0.03
CA GLY A 12 -9.32 -18.91 -0.48
C GLY A 12 -9.57 -17.39 -0.44
N TYR A 13 -10.81 -17.00 -0.13
CA TYR A 13 -11.21 -15.60 0.00
C TYR A 13 -10.82 -15.03 1.37
N GLU A 14 -10.20 -13.85 1.36
CA GLU A 14 -9.87 -13.11 2.59
C GLU A 14 -11.03 -12.16 2.96
N ASP A 15 -11.50 -12.22 4.20
CA ASP A 15 -12.47 -11.26 4.71
C ASP A 15 -11.83 -9.90 5.05
N MET A 16 -12.65 -8.85 5.15
CA MET A 16 -12.14 -7.51 5.42
C MET A 16 -11.41 -7.39 6.77
N PRO A 17 -11.89 -7.99 7.89
CA PRO A 17 -11.13 -8.04 9.14
C PRO A 17 -9.74 -8.68 8.98
N GLY A 18 -9.63 -9.78 8.24
CA GLY A 18 -8.37 -10.43 7.89
C GLY A 18 -7.43 -9.50 7.14
N CYS A 19 -7.96 -8.80 6.12
CA CYS A 19 -7.23 -7.79 5.35
C CYS A 19 -6.73 -6.64 6.25
N PHE A 20 -7.57 -6.11 7.14
CA PHE A 20 -7.18 -5.06 8.11
C PHE A 20 -6.06 -5.55 9.04
N GLY A 21 -6.19 -6.76 9.58
CA GLY A 21 -5.16 -7.37 10.42
C GLY A 21 -3.84 -7.55 9.67
N ARG A 22 -3.89 -7.96 8.40
CA ARG A 22 -2.71 -8.08 7.54
C ARG A 22 -2.07 -6.72 7.25
N ALA A 23 -2.87 -5.71 6.93
CA ALA A 23 -2.39 -4.34 6.73
C ALA A 23 -1.69 -3.80 7.99
N ALA A 24 -2.24 -4.03 9.18
CA ALA A 24 -1.62 -3.64 10.45
C ALA A 24 -0.26 -4.33 10.67
N ARG A 25 -0.15 -5.64 10.39
CA ARG A 25 1.13 -6.37 10.47
C ARG A 25 2.17 -5.84 9.49
N VAL A 26 1.77 -5.54 8.25
CA VAL A 26 2.66 -4.95 7.24
C VAL A 26 3.11 -3.54 7.67
N ALA A 27 2.20 -2.69 8.14
CA ALA A 27 2.52 -1.37 8.66
C ALA A 27 3.55 -1.44 9.81
N TYR A 28 3.33 -2.35 10.77
CA TYR A 28 4.25 -2.60 11.87
C TYR A 28 5.63 -3.01 11.37
N ARG A 29 5.70 -3.95 10.41
CA ARG A 29 6.96 -4.44 9.85
C ARG A 29 7.73 -3.32 9.14
N LEU A 30 7.05 -2.49 8.34
CA LEU A 30 7.67 -1.35 7.65
C LEU A 30 8.26 -0.34 8.65
N ARG A 31 7.54 -0.03 9.73
CA ARG A 31 8.06 0.84 10.81
C ARG A 31 9.28 0.23 11.49
N GLN A 32 9.27 -1.08 11.76
CA GLN A 32 10.42 -1.77 12.35
C GLN A 32 11.65 -1.70 11.44
N MET A 33 11.47 -1.95 10.14
CA MET A 33 12.56 -1.85 9.16
C MET A 33 13.14 -0.43 9.13
N ALA A 34 12.29 0.59 9.08
CA ALA A 34 12.73 1.98 9.09
C ALA A 34 13.54 2.34 10.35
N ARG A 35 13.13 1.87 11.53
CA ARG A 35 13.87 2.07 12.79
C ARG A 35 15.21 1.36 12.79
N GLN A 36 15.23 0.08 12.41
CA GLN A 36 16.45 -0.73 12.35
C GLN A 36 17.50 -0.10 11.42
N MET A 37 17.08 0.45 10.29
CA MET A 37 17.98 1.13 9.37
C MET A 37 18.52 2.46 9.94
N ALA A 38 17.66 3.25 10.60
CA ALA A 38 18.07 4.49 11.24
C ALA A 38 19.10 4.24 12.36
N ASP A 39 18.87 3.21 13.19
CA ASP A 39 19.77 2.83 14.29
C ASP A 39 21.13 2.30 13.78
N ALA A 40 21.14 1.61 12.63
CA ALA A 40 22.35 1.07 12.03
C ALA A 40 23.24 2.15 11.36
N GLY A 41 22.80 3.41 11.29
CA GLY A 41 23.48 4.45 10.53
C GLY A 41 23.59 4.14 9.03
N GLY A 42 22.70 3.29 8.51
CA GLY A 42 22.71 2.82 7.14
C GLY A 42 22.26 3.89 6.13
N GLU A 43 22.47 3.61 4.85
CA GLU A 43 22.02 4.47 3.76
C GLU A 43 20.48 4.46 3.60
N GLU A 44 19.95 5.46 2.91
CA GLU A 44 18.52 5.54 2.58
C GLU A 44 18.12 4.39 1.63
N GLU A 45 17.38 3.40 2.13
CA GLU A 45 16.75 2.38 1.27
C GLU A 45 15.37 2.82 0.77
N ARG A 46 15.00 2.32 -0.42
CA ARG A 46 13.69 2.53 -1.04
C ARG A 46 13.00 1.18 -1.22
N ILE A 47 11.88 1.00 -0.54
CA ILE A 47 11.06 -0.20 -0.65
C ILE A 47 9.90 0.09 -1.61
N VAL A 48 9.77 -0.72 -2.65
CA VAL A 48 8.60 -0.69 -3.55
C VAL A 48 7.65 -1.81 -3.16
N LEU A 49 6.41 -1.46 -2.84
CA LEU A 49 5.32 -2.41 -2.62
C LEU A 49 4.35 -2.34 -3.80
N VAL A 50 4.20 -3.44 -4.52
CA VAL A 50 3.19 -3.59 -5.58
C VAL A 50 1.99 -4.33 -4.99
N SER A 51 0.81 -3.73 -5.07
CA SER A 51 -0.40 -4.27 -4.44
C SER A 51 -1.67 -3.76 -5.14
N HIS A 52 -2.83 -4.05 -4.56
CA HIS A 52 -4.16 -3.68 -5.05
C HIS A 52 -4.76 -2.54 -4.23
N ALA A 53 -5.67 -1.76 -4.85
CA ALA A 53 -6.25 -0.56 -4.26
C ALA A 53 -6.84 -0.78 -2.86
N THR A 54 -7.63 -1.84 -2.67
CA THR A 54 -8.22 -2.16 -1.35
C THR A 54 -7.16 -2.37 -0.28
N PHE A 55 -6.08 -3.09 -0.59
CA PHE A 55 -5.02 -3.33 0.39
C PHE A 55 -4.17 -2.08 0.62
N ILE A 56 -3.95 -1.27 -0.42
CA ILE A 56 -3.23 0.00 -0.27
C ILE A 56 -4.01 0.94 0.64
N ASP A 57 -5.32 1.08 0.45
CA ASP A 57 -6.19 1.88 1.32
C ASP A 57 -6.12 1.41 2.79
N THR A 58 -6.26 0.12 3.05
CA THR A 58 -6.18 -0.42 4.42
C THR A 58 -4.79 -0.26 5.03
N LEU A 59 -3.73 -0.42 4.24
CA LEU A 59 -2.36 -0.18 4.67
C LEU A 59 -2.10 1.30 4.98
N LEU A 60 -2.62 2.23 4.18
CA LEU A 60 -2.52 3.66 4.44
C LEU A 60 -3.22 4.03 5.75
N LYS A 61 -4.42 3.50 5.99
CA LYS A 61 -5.12 3.71 7.28
C LYS A 61 -4.29 3.20 8.46
N ALA A 62 -3.73 2.00 8.36
CA ALA A 62 -2.86 1.43 9.39
C ALA A 62 -1.57 2.26 9.60
N LEU A 63 -0.95 2.74 8.53
CA LEU A 63 0.22 3.62 8.60
C LEU A 63 -0.13 5.00 9.15
N LEU A 64 -1.32 5.53 8.89
CA LEU A 64 -1.76 6.85 9.36
C LEU A 64 -2.48 6.81 10.71
N ASN A 65 -2.50 5.66 11.40
CA ASN A 65 -3.21 5.47 12.67
C ASN A 65 -4.71 5.80 12.60
N GLN A 66 -5.32 5.54 11.44
CA GLN A 66 -6.77 5.68 11.24
C GLN A 66 -7.49 4.37 11.60
N LEU A 67 -8.73 4.49 12.04
CA LEU A 67 -9.60 3.34 12.24
C LEU A 67 -9.84 2.62 10.90
N PRO A 68 -9.93 1.27 10.92
CA PRO A 68 -10.39 0.53 9.76
C PRO A 68 -11.86 0.89 9.48
N GLY A 69 -12.22 0.99 8.20
CA GLY A 69 -13.57 1.36 7.78
C GLY A 69 -13.62 1.65 6.28
N MET A 70 -14.83 1.72 5.73
CA MET A 70 -15.06 1.94 4.30
C MET A 70 -15.67 3.32 3.99
N ASP A 71 -15.97 4.12 5.03
CA ASP A 71 -16.62 5.42 4.87
C ASP A 71 -15.71 6.47 4.19
N HIS A 72 -14.39 6.25 4.24
CA HIS A 72 -13.39 7.06 3.57
C HIS A 72 -12.39 6.14 2.90
N VAL A 73 -12.04 6.41 1.63
CA VAL A 73 -11.13 5.58 0.85
C VAL A 73 -10.02 6.43 0.26
N PHE A 74 -8.78 5.99 0.44
CA PHE A 74 -7.66 6.49 -0.36
C PHE A 74 -7.72 5.87 -1.75
N VAL A 75 -8.32 6.59 -2.70
CA VAL A 75 -8.41 6.14 -4.09
C VAL A 75 -7.02 5.86 -4.64
N HIS A 76 -6.85 4.72 -5.30
CA HIS A 76 -5.60 4.34 -5.93
C HIS A 76 -5.89 3.71 -7.28
N TYR A 77 -5.54 4.43 -8.35
CA TYR A 77 -5.71 3.95 -9.70
C TYR A 77 -4.73 2.84 -10.02
N ASN A 78 -5.03 2.11 -11.09
CA ASN A 78 -4.11 1.15 -11.66
C ASN A 78 -2.78 1.86 -11.91
N THR A 79 -1.70 1.18 -11.52
CA THR A 79 -0.31 1.63 -11.72
C THR A 79 0.05 2.99 -11.12
N ALA A 80 -0.84 3.61 -10.33
CA ALA A 80 -0.52 4.83 -9.61
C ALA A 80 0.59 4.59 -8.57
N ILE A 81 1.25 5.67 -8.13
CA ILE A 81 2.33 5.61 -7.16
C ILE A 81 1.94 6.44 -5.94
N THR A 82 2.01 5.82 -4.76
CA THR A 82 1.90 6.49 -3.47
C THR A 82 3.25 6.43 -2.76
N ARG A 83 3.70 7.54 -2.17
CA ARG A 83 5.00 7.62 -1.50
C ARG A 83 4.86 8.08 -0.06
N ILE A 84 5.49 7.32 0.83
CA ILE A 84 5.64 7.64 2.25
C ILE A 84 7.13 7.62 2.57
N ASP A 85 7.62 8.67 3.24
CA ASP A 85 8.96 8.67 3.82
C ASP A 85 8.86 8.39 5.32
N PHE A 86 9.70 7.51 5.84
CA PHE A 86 9.98 7.37 7.27
C PHE A 86 11.27 8.13 7.59
N ARG A 87 11.24 9.08 8.53
CA ARG A 87 12.41 9.86 8.96
C ARG A 87 12.41 10.01 10.47
N GLY A 88 13.28 9.25 11.14
CA GLY A 88 13.23 9.10 12.59
C GLY A 88 11.85 8.62 13.03
N GLU A 89 11.28 9.25 14.05
CA GLU A 89 9.93 8.93 14.56
C GLU A 89 8.78 9.53 13.71
N ARG A 90 9.10 10.27 12.63
CA ARG A 90 8.09 10.92 11.80
C ARG A 90 7.88 10.17 10.49
N GLN A 91 6.62 10.18 10.04
CA GLN A 91 6.21 9.70 8.73
C GLN A 91 5.69 10.86 7.89
N TYR A 92 5.99 10.86 6.60
CA TYR A 92 5.56 11.89 5.67
C TYR A 92 4.88 11.23 4.48
N LEU A 93 3.56 11.39 4.38
CA LEU A 93 2.83 11.07 3.16
C LEU A 93 3.15 12.15 2.13
N ARG A 94 3.99 11.84 1.14
CA ARG A 94 4.49 12.83 0.18
C ARG A 94 3.47 13.13 -0.90
N TYR A 95 2.87 12.08 -1.43
CA TYR A 95 1.80 12.12 -2.42
C TYR A 95 1.09 10.78 -2.44
N ILE A 96 -0.17 10.80 -2.86
CA ILE A 96 -1.00 9.63 -3.09
C ILE A 96 -1.43 9.60 -4.55
N ASN A 97 -1.67 8.40 -5.07
CA ASN A 97 -2.33 8.19 -6.36
C ASN A 97 -1.69 8.96 -7.54
N ARG A 98 -0.37 9.05 -7.56
CA ARG A 98 0.39 9.79 -8.57
C ARG A 98 0.42 9.02 -9.89
N THR A 99 0.03 9.66 -10.99
CA THR A 99 -0.17 9.00 -12.28
C THR A 99 0.46 9.75 -13.45
N GLU A 100 1.24 10.81 -13.20
CA GLU A 100 1.87 11.67 -14.22
C GLU A 100 2.94 10.96 -15.07
N HIS A 101 3.25 9.70 -14.77
CA HIS A 101 4.05 8.86 -15.68
C HIS A 101 3.23 8.31 -16.85
N PHE A 102 1.90 8.48 -16.83
CA PHE A 102 1.02 8.25 -17.96
C PHE A 102 0.81 9.51 -18.77
N THR A 103 0.63 9.31 -20.08
CA THR A 103 0.07 10.33 -20.95
C THR A 103 -1.47 10.37 -20.78
N PRO A 104 -2.12 11.53 -20.95
CA PRO A 104 -3.55 11.67 -20.71
C PRO A 104 -4.46 10.71 -21.50
N ASP A 105 -4.01 10.25 -22.67
CA ASP A 105 -4.71 9.30 -23.55
C ASP A 105 -4.82 7.88 -22.99
N LEU A 106 -4.05 7.55 -21.93
CA LEU A 106 -4.09 6.24 -21.27
C LEU A 106 -5.14 6.17 -20.16
N PHE A 107 -5.79 7.28 -19.83
CA PHE A 107 -6.92 7.28 -18.92
C PHE A 107 -8.20 7.07 -19.73
N SER A 108 -9.04 6.16 -19.26
CA SER A 108 -10.41 6.11 -19.74
C SER A 108 -11.07 7.46 -19.48
N GLU A 109 -11.72 8.04 -20.49
CA GLU A 109 -12.64 9.16 -20.24
C GLU A 109 -13.59 8.74 -19.13
N TYR A 110 -13.70 9.60 -18.10
CA TYR A 110 -14.67 9.38 -17.04
C TYR A 110 -16.06 9.44 -17.68
N HIS A 111 -16.68 8.28 -17.87
CA HIS A 111 -18.07 8.19 -18.30
C HIS A 111 -18.92 8.02 -17.05
N PRO A 112 -19.61 9.06 -16.55
CA PRO A 112 -20.55 8.92 -15.45
C PRO A 112 -21.75 8.13 -15.94
N SER A 113 -21.67 6.82 -15.81
CA SER A 113 -22.76 5.85 -15.91
C SER A 113 -22.32 4.73 -14.98
N VAL A 114 -22.79 4.65 -13.74
CA VAL A 114 -24.18 4.48 -13.26
C VAL A 114 -24.29 5.01 -11.84
#